data_AF-A0A960GK05-F1
#
_entry.id   AF-A0A960GK05-F1
#
_cell.length_a   1.000
_cell.length_b   1.000
_cell.length_c   1.000
_cell.angle_alpha   90.00
_cell.angle_beta   90.00
_cell.angle_gamma   90.00
#
_symmetry.space_group_name_H-M   'P 1'
#
loop_
_entity.id
_entity.type
_entity.pdbx_description
1 polymer ?
#
loop_
_entity_poly.entity_id
_entity_poly.type
_entity_poly.pdbx_seq_one_letter_code
_entity_poly.pdbx_strand_id
1 'polypeptide(L)'
;MIKRLLAGSAAFTIANVCAFVPSPVGHADSEVSVDQKVKDSIVYVSIAITGYVQIPGSQTDDGQPKWSDATEVDYTCTGFVVDPAGFIATAGHCVNIDSETKQDIRSQMIADLVSNGQLDASKQDDVTNTANDDEWPVEGQDPESPILRVVQVIQPEGPNRVINQFTTAQVVDAQNFDDGDNAVLKVSGVPPLRPLVIADKDPEPGTPLTAIGFPGDIGDTSDQSRLQQPSFKSGTASSQQVSKTGVVGTEINADLGSGMSGGPTVDNNTGEVLGINSYMVTGSNGSDQNFNFITSAPALRTFLEKNGVTLAEPAKPEKSFPRMWVIAGATAAAVVLSGLLAALLIRRRRPGSEGDGVGKQAEVSSPAIGQPGPNGPSAGDPPA
;
A
#
# COMPACT_ATOMS: atom_id res chain seq x y z
N MET A 1 18.87 -70.42 55.19
CA MET A 1 19.53 -69.74 54.05
C MET A 1 18.49 -68.98 53.23
N ILE A 2 18.92 -67.94 52.53
CA ILE A 2 18.08 -66.78 52.17
C ILE A 2 17.35 -66.97 50.83
N LYS A 3 16.04 -66.66 50.81
CA LYS A 3 15.27 -66.45 49.57
C LYS A 3 15.78 -65.19 48.86
N ARG A 4 15.99 -65.25 47.54
CA ARG A 4 16.09 -64.04 46.70
C ARG A 4 15.01 -64.05 45.63
N LEU A 5 14.14 -63.04 45.67
CA LEU A 5 13.29 -62.66 44.55
C LEU A 5 14.18 -62.08 43.44
N LEU A 6 13.81 -62.32 42.18
CA LEU A 6 14.17 -61.49 41.05
C LEU A 6 12.87 -60.98 40.43
N ALA A 7 12.60 -59.69 40.62
CA ALA A 7 11.46 -59.03 40.02
C ALA A 7 11.84 -58.58 38.59
N GLY A 8 11.06 -59.00 37.60
CA GLY A 8 11.02 -58.32 36.30
C GLY A 8 9.97 -57.22 36.35
N SER A 9 10.30 -56.02 35.87
CA SER A 9 9.32 -54.96 35.57
C SER A 9 9.87 -54.05 34.48
N ALA A 10 8.97 -53.60 33.61
CA ALA A 10 9.32 -53.05 32.30
C ALA A 10 9.83 -51.61 32.35
N ALA A 11 10.73 -51.28 31.42
CA ALA A 11 11.10 -49.90 31.13
C ALA A 11 9.96 -49.20 30.38
N PHE A 12 9.23 -48.31 31.07
CA PHE A 12 8.30 -47.40 30.44
C PHE A 12 9.08 -46.28 29.72
N THR A 13 9.08 -46.28 28.39
CA THR A 13 9.67 -45.20 27.60
C THR A 13 8.66 -44.07 27.48
N ILE A 14 8.82 -43.01 28.28
CA ILE A 14 7.99 -41.80 28.17
C ILE A 14 8.47 -41.02 26.94
N ALA A 15 7.70 -41.07 25.86
CA ALA A 15 7.91 -40.19 24.71
C ALA A 15 7.45 -38.77 25.07
N ASN A 16 8.41 -37.86 25.28
CA ASN A 16 8.11 -36.45 25.47
C ASN A 16 7.48 -35.87 24.20
N VAL A 17 6.18 -35.58 24.27
CA VAL A 17 5.50 -34.74 23.27
C VAL A 17 5.90 -33.30 23.57
N CYS A 18 6.93 -32.80 22.88
CA CYS A 18 7.21 -31.36 22.85
C CYS A 18 6.02 -30.65 22.20
N ALA A 19 5.23 -29.97 23.02
CA ALA A 19 4.28 -28.98 22.52
C ALA A 19 5.09 -27.84 21.88
N PHE A 20 5.00 -27.70 20.55
CA PHE A 20 5.46 -26.50 19.86
C PHE A 20 4.55 -25.34 20.28
N VAL A 21 4.98 -24.58 21.29
CA VAL A 21 4.51 -23.22 21.48
C VAL A 21 5.15 -22.39 20.36
N PRO A 22 4.39 -21.82 19.42
CA PRO A 22 4.96 -20.92 18.43
C PRO A 22 5.59 -19.73 19.16
N SER A 23 6.81 -19.37 18.78
CA SER A 23 7.44 -18.13 19.24
C SER A 23 6.55 -16.93 18.92
N PRO A 24 6.55 -15.86 19.74
CA PRO A 24 5.90 -14.63 19.35
C PRO A 24 6.47 -14.15 18.01
N VAL A 25 5.59 -13.77 17.09
CA VAL A 25 5.97 -13.21 15.79
C VAL A 25 6.80 -11.95 16.04
N GLY A 26 7.98 -11.86 15.41
CA GLY A 26 8.84 -10.70 15.58
C GLY A 26 8.25 -9.47 14.93
N HIS A 27 8.42 -8.29 15.53
CA HIS A 27 7.93 -7.02 14.98
C HIS A 27 8.40 -6.77 13.53
N ALA A 28 9.63 -7.22 13.22
CA ALA A 28 10.20 -7.17 11.87
C ALA A 28 9.50 -8.09 10.86
N ASP A 29 8.98 -9.25 11.28
CA ASP A 29 8.25 -10.16 10.39
C ASP A 29 6.90 -9.56 9.97
N SER A 30 6.23 -8.85 10.88
CA SER A 30 5.01 -8.09 10.55
C SER A 30 5.29 -6.93 9.60
N GLU A 31 6.35 -6.14 9.84
CA GLU A 31 6.69 -4.96 9.04
C GLU A 31 7.01 -5.32 7.57
N VAL A 32 7.84 -6.35 7.36
CA VAL A 32 8.12 -6.89 6.01
C VAL A 32 6.85 -7.40 5.31
N SER A 33 5.89 -7.93 6.08
CA SER A 33 4.60 -8.38 5.52
C SER A 33 3.64 -7.24 5.16
N VAL A 34 3.79 -6.06 5.77
CA VAL A 34 2.98 -4.87 5.46
C VAL A 34 3.50 -4.18 4.21
N ASP A 35 4.81 -3.90 4.12
CA ASP A 35 5.46 -3.30 2.93
C ASP A 35 5.04 -4.02 1.63
N GLN A 36 5.19 -5.34 1.60
CA GLN A 36 4.85 -6.17 0.44
C GLN A 36 3.37 -6.14 0.04
N LYS A 37 2.44 -5.87 0.97
CA LYS A 37 1.00 -5.76 0.67
C LYS A 37 0.64 -4.39 0.11
N VAL A 38 1.23 -3.32 0.65
CA VAL A 38 0.72 -1.95 0.47
C VAL A 38 1.49 -1.15 -0.57
N LYS A 39 2.79 -1.39 -0.74
CA LYS A 39 3.70 -0.58 -1.55
C LYS A 39 3.24 -0.37 -2.99
N ASP A 40 2.68 -1.40 -3.61
CA ASP A 40 2.15 -1.37 -4.98
C ASP A 40 0.87 -0.51 -5.14
N SER A 41 0.36 0.06 -4.05
CA SER A 41 -0.82 0.92 -4.00
C SER A 41 -0.47 2.37 -3.63
N ILE A 42 0.77 2.66 -3.24
CA ILE A 42 1.23 3.99 -2.82
C ILE A 42 1.64 4.82 -4.04
N VAL A 43 1.27 6.10 -4.07
CA VAL A 43 1.69 7.07 -5.09
C VAL A 43 2.35 8.29 -4.45
N TYR A 44 3.36 8.83 -5.12
CA TYR A 44 3.85 10.16 -4.87
C TYR A 44 2.93 11.15 -5.59
N VAL A 45 2.61 12.26 -4.94
CA VAL A 45 1.74 13.32 -5.45
C VAL A 45 2.58 14.60 -5.53
N SER A 46 2.77 15.09 -6.74
CA SER A 46 3.33 16.42 -7.01
C SER A 46 2.18 17.37 -7.31
N ILE A 47 2.20 18.55 -6.69
CA ILE A 47 1.22 19.60 -6.92
C ILE A 47 1.98 20.89 -7.24
N ALA A 48 1.82 21.39 -8.47
CA ALA A 48 2.26 22.72 -8.84
C ALA A 48 1.04 23.66 -8.82
N ILE A 49 1.17 24.80 -8.15
CA ILE A 49 0.12 25.83 -8.05
C ILE A 49 0.66 27.15 -8.59
N THR A 50 0.10 27.59 -9.72
CA THR A 50 0.51 28.82 -10.41
C THR A 50 -0.53 29.92 -10.22
N GLY A 51 -0.10 31.04 -9.63
CA GLY A 51 -0.93 32.22 -9.38
C GLY A 51 -0.24 33.53 -9.74
N TYR A 52 -1.02 34.61 -9.73
CA TYR A 52 -0.57 35.98 -9.98
C TYR A 52 -0.99 36.83 -8.79
N VAL A 53 -0.11 37.70 -8.31
CA VAL A 53 -0.35 38.55 -7.13
C VAL A 53 -0.58 39.99 -7.56
N GLN A 54 -1.66 40.61 -7.08
CA GLN A 54 -1.89 42.04 -7.30
C GLN A 54 -1.08 42.85 -6.29
N ILE A 55 -0.02 43.49 -6.78
CA ILE A 55 0.81 44.43 -6.01
C ILE A 55 0.05 45.77 -5.94
N PRO A 56 -0.33 46.25 -4.74
CA PRO A 56 -1.07 47.51 -4.61
C PRO A 56 -0.25 48.71 -5.08
N GLY A 57 -0.93 49.75 -5.57
CA GLY A 57 -0.26 50.97 -6.06
C GLY A 57 0.65 51.66 -5.02
N SER A 58 0.36 51.51 -3.72
CA SER A 58 1.22 51.98 -2.62
C SER A 58 2.61 51.35 -2.58
N GLN A 59 2.83 50.24 -3.30
CA GLN A 59 4.06 49.45 -3.37
C GLN A 59 4.72 49.54 -4.76
N THR A 60 4.31 50.52 -5.58
CA THR A 60 4.78 50.72 -6.96
C THR A 60 5.27 52.16 -7.17
N ASP A 61 6.28 52.33 -8.03
CA ASP A 61 6.89 53.65 -8.30
C ASP A 61 5.95 54.63 -9.03
N ASP A 62 5.00 54.12 -9.83
CA ASP A 62 4.01 54.90 -10.56
C ASP A 62 2.66 55.08 -9.82
N GLY A 63 2.55 54.48 -8.63
CA GLY A 63 1.35 54.53 -7.80
C GLY A 63 0.17 53.73 -8.34
N GLN A 64 0.35 52.88 -9.35
CA GLN A 64 -0.74 52.10 -9.97
C GLN A 64 -0.66 50.62 -9.55
N PRO A 65 -1.80 49.98 -9.20
CA PRO A 65 -1.80 48.55 -8.92
C PRO A 65 -1.38 47.77 -10.18
N LYS A 66 -0.54 46.76 -10.00
CA LYS A 66 -0.06 45.88 -11.08
C LYS A 66 -0.13 44.42 -10.65
N TRP A 67 -0.36 43.53 -11.60
CA TRP A 67 -0.17 42.10 -11.38
C TRP A 67 1.32 41.75 -11.49
N SER A 68 1.75 40.76 -10.72
CA SER A 68 3.07 40.13 -10.85
C SER A 68 3.18 39.35 -12.16
N ASP A 69 4.39 38.88 -12.47
CA ASP A 69 4.55 37.73 -13.36
C ASP A 69 3.96 36.46 -12.71
N ALA A 70 3.89 35.36 -13.46
CA ALA A 70 3.40 34.09 -12.94
C ALA A 70 4.34 33.55 -11.84
N THR A 71 3.79 33.27 -10.67
CA THR A 71 4.50 32.63 -9.56
C THR A 71 3.98 31.22 -9.36
N GLU A 72 4.89 30.26 -9.28
CA GLU A 72 4.60 28.84 -9.06
C GLU A 72 5.14 28.43 -7.69
N VAL A 73 4.33 27.69 -6.93
CA VAL A 73 4.74 27.02 -5.70
C VAL A 73 4.49 25.52 -5.83
N ASP A 74 5.48 24.73 -5.44
CA ASP A 74 5.47 23.27 -5.54
C ASP A 74 5.27 22.62 -4.17
N TYR A 75 4.31 21.70 -4.10
CA TYR A 75 4.07 20.86 -2.94
C TYR A 75 4.28 19.39 -3.30
N THR A 76 4.70 18.62 -2.29
CA THR A 76 4.86 17.17 -2.39
C THR A 76 4.03 16.51 -1.30
N CYS A 77 3.27 15.50 -1.69
CA CYS A 77 2.45 14.69 -0.79
C CYS A 77 2.51 13.22 -1.19
N THR A 78 1.87 12.38 -0.40
CA THR A 78 1.61 10.98 -0.69
C THR A 78 0.11 10.80 -1.01
N GLY A 79 -0.20 9.75 -1.78
CA GLY A 79 -1.56 9.24 -1.90
C GLY A 79 -1.55 7.71 -1.97
N PHE A 80 -2.73 7.11 -1.98
CA PHE A 80 -2.88 5.66 -2.15
C PHE A 80 -4.11 5.31 -2.97
N VAL A 81 -4.00 4.26 -3.77
CA VAL A 81 -5.09 3.76 -4.62
C VAL A 81 -6.21 3.19 -3.74
N VAL A 82 -7.45 3.57 -4.06
CA VAL A 82 -8.67 3.11 -3.37
C VAL A 82 -9.68 2.41 -4.29
N ASP A 83 -9.49 2.49 -5.61
CA ASP A 83 -10.30 1.80 -6.63
C ASP A 83 -9.41 1.39 -7.82
N PRO A 84 -9.52 0.15 -8.35
CA PRO A 84 -8.76 -0.29 -9.54
C PRO A 84 -8.92 0.60 -10.77
N ALA A 85 -10.04 1.32 -10.90
CA ALA A 85 -10.33 2.25 -12.00
C ALA A 85 -9.50 3.54 -11.98
N GLY A 86 -8.61 3.72 -10.98
CA GLY A 86 -7.67 4.83 -10.90
C GLY A 86 -8.05 5.94 -9.92
N PHE A 87 -8.92 5.68 -8.94
CA PHE A 87 -9.14 6.61 -7.84
C PHE A 87 -8.06 6.44 -6.77
N ILE A 88 -7.57 7.58 -6.28
CA ILE A 88 -6.48 7.69 -5.32
C ILE A 88 -6.95 8.62 -4.20
N ALA A 89 -6.84 8.19 -2.94
CA ALA A 89 -7.04 9.05 -1.79
C ALA A 89 -5.75 9.81 -1.44
N THR A 90 -5.90 11.04 -0.96
CA THR A 90 -4.85 11.88 -0.38
C THR A 90 -5.48 12.86 0.61
N ALA A 91 -4.70 13.75 1.23
CA ALA A 91 -5.23 14.73 2.18
C ALA A 91 -5.82 15.95 1.46
N GLY A 92 -6.77 16.62 2.10
CA GLY A 92 -7.40 17.85 1.61
C GLY A 92 -6.39 18.96 1.39
N HIS A 93 -5.64 19.29 2.43
CA HIS A 93 -4.62 20.35 2.43
C HIS A 93 -3.52 20.13 1.36
N CYS A 94 -3.25 18.90 0.92
CA CYS A 94 -2.32 18.62 -0.18
C CYS A 94 -2.78 19.20 -1.54
N VAL A 95 -4.08 19.47 -1.71
CA VAL A 95 -4.64 19.94 -3.00
C VAL A 95 -5.52 21.17 -2.88
N ASN A 96 -5.96 21.57 -1.69
CA ASN A 96 -6.75 22.79 -1.51
C ASN A 96 -5.95 24.03 -1.92
N ILE A 97 -6.67 25.11 -2.25
CA ILE A 97 -6.09 26.43 -2.53
C ILE A 97 -6.71 27.38 -1.52
N ASP A 98 -6.09 27.50 -0.37
CA ASP A 98 -6.63 28.22 0.79
C ASP A 98 -5.81 29.49 1.10
N SER A 99 -5.92 30.00 2.33
CA SER A 99 -5.17 31.16 2.78
C SER A 99 -3.67 30.90 2.95
N GLU A 100 -3.25 29.67 3.26
CA GLU A 100 -1.85 29.28 3.39
C GLU A 100 -1.21 29.19 2.01
N THR A 101 -1.86 28.50 1.05
CA THR A 101 -1.42 28.47 -0.35
C THR A 101 -1.23 29.87 -0.94
N LYS A 102 -2.12 30.82 -0.61
CA LYS A 102 -2.02 32.21 -1.07
C LYS A 102 -0.90 32.99 -0.39
N GLN A 103 -0.58 32.69 0.87
CA GLN A 103 0.58 33.26 1.56
C GLN A 103 1.89 32.75 0.96
N ASP A 104 1.97 31.47 0.60
CA ASP A 104 3.12 30.89 -0.09
C ASP A 104 3.34 31.55 -1.46
N ILE A 105 2.29 31.70 -2.28
CA ILE A 105 2.39 32.38 -3.59
C ILE A 105 2.88 33.83 -3.42
N ARG A 106 2.38 34.58 -2.42
CA ARG A 106 2.88 35.95 -2.14
C ARG A 106 4.35 35.95 -1.73
N SER A 107 4.72 35.03 -0.83
CA SER A 107 6.08 34.93 -0.28
C SER A 107 7.09 34.53 -1.37
N GLN A 108 6.73 33.58 -2.24
CA GLN A 108 7.54 33.19 -3.40
C GLN A 108 7.65 34.33 -4.42
N MET A 109 6.55 35.01 -4.75
CA MET A 109 6.56 36.17 -5.67
C MET A 109 7.53 37.25 -5.18
N ILE A 110 7.55 37.52 -3.88
CA ILE A 110 8.44 38.52 -3.28
C ILE A 110 9.90 38.03 -3.26
N ALA A 111 10.13 36.73 -3.00
CA ALA A 111 11.46 36.13 -3.14
C ALA A 111 11.99 36.19 -4.58
N ASP A 112 11.13 35.99 -5.58
CA ASP A 112 11.46 36.12 -7.01
C ASP A 112 11.84 37.56 -7.35
N LEU A 113 11.10 38.56 -6.86
CA LEU A 113 11.44 39.98 -7.02
C LEU A 113 12.82 40.31 -6.42
N VAL A 114 13.18 39.73 -5.28
CA VAL A 114 14.51 39.91 -4.66
C VAL A 114 15.59 39.23 -5.51
N SER A 115 15.36 37.97 -5.92
CA SER A 115 16.29 37.19 -6.75
C SER A 115 16.60 37.87 -8.09
N ASN A 116 15.57 38.47 -8.71
CA ASN A 116 15.67 39.22 -9.97
C ASN A 116 16.18 40.66 -9.80
N GLY A 117 16.48 41.11 -8.58
CA GLY A 117 16.95 42.47 -8.29
C GLY A 117 15.90 43.57 -8.48
N GLN A 118 14.62 43.22 -8.50
CA GLN A 118 13.47 44.12 -8.58
C GLN A 118 13.03 44.62 -7.20
N LEU A 119 13.37 43.91 -6.13
CA LEU A 119 13.22 44.32 -4.73
C LEU A 119 14.56 44.23 -3.99
N ASP A 120 14.80 45.17 -3.07
CA ASP A 120 15.97 45.12 -2.18
C ASP A 120 15.75 44.03 -1.12
N ALA A 121 16.69 43.10 -0.98
CA ALA A 121 16.62 42.00 -0.02
C ALA A 121 16.38 42.48 1.43
N SER A 122 16.84 43.68 1.80
CA SER A 122 16.60 44.27 3.13
C SER A 122 15.14 44.64 3.40
N LYS A 123 14.28 44.62 2.38
CA LYS A 123 12.84 44.87 2.46
C LYS A 123 11.99 43.61 2.34
N GLN A 124 12.60 42.44 2.12
CA GLN A 124 11.87 41.20 1.81
C GLN A 124 10.85 40.85 2.89
N ASP A 125 11.27 40.85 4.15
CA ASP A 125 10.41 40.51 5.29
C ASP A 125 9.28 41.52 5.46
N ASP A 126 9.57 42.83 5.44
CA ASP A 126 8.58 43.91 5.57
C ASP A 126 7.51 43.83 4.48
N VAL A 127 7.90 43.59 3.22
CA VAL A 127 6.97 43.48 2.08
C VAL A 127 6.18 42.17 2.14
N THR A 128 6.80 41.06 2.58
CA THR A 128 6.12 39.76 2.75
C THR A 128 5.06 39.84 3.84
N ASN A 129 5.41 40.41 4.99
CA ASN A 129 4.46 40.65 6.08
C ASN A 129 3.31 41.55 5.61
N THR A 130 3.61 42.67 4.93
CA THR A 130 2.58 43.57 4.38
C THR A 130 1.67 42.84 3.38
N ALA A 131 2.22 42.01 2.49
CA ALA A 131 1.43 41.28 1.48
C ALA A 131 0.48 40.25 2.09
N ASN A 132 0.88 39.64 3.21
CA ASN A 132 0.09 38.66 3.93
C ASN A 132 -0.95 39.34 4.85
N ASP A 133 -0.55 40.38 5.61
CA ASP A 133 -1.42 41.14 6.51
C ASP A 133 -2.52 41.92 5.78
N ASP A 134 -2.21 42.53 4.63
CA ASP A 134 -3.18 43.23 3.76
C ASP A 134 -3.92 42.26 2.81
N GLU A 135 -3.69 40.95 2.90
CA GLU A 135 -4.23 39.89 2.05
C GLU A 135 -4.20 40.19 0.53
N TRP A 136 -3.06 40.61 -0.03
CA TRP A 136 -2.96 41.03 -1.44
C TRP A 136 -3.60 40.00 -2.40
N PRO A 137 -4.47 40.42 -3.35
CA PRO A 137 -5.21 39.48 -4.19
C PRO A 137 -4.31 38.48 -4.93
N VAL A 138 -4.71 37.21 -4.94
CA VAL A 138 -4.05 36.14 -5.69
C VAL A 138 -5.10 35.46 -6.57
N GLU A 139 -4.86 35.48 -7.88
CA GLU A 139 -5.79 35.02 -8.93
C GLU A 139 -5.07 34.15 -9.97
N GLY A 140 -5.84 33.59 -10.91
CA GLY A 140 -5.30 32.96 -12.12
C GLY A 140 -4.79 33.98 -13.15
N GLN A 141 -4.52 33.51 -14.38
CA GLN A 141 -3.91 34.32 -15.43
C GLN A 141 -4.78 35.50 -15.91
N ASP A 142 -6.09 35.29 -15.99
CA ASP A 142 -7.05 36.36 -16.29
C ASP A 142 -7.66 36.89 -14.98
N PRO A 143 -8.02 38.18 -14.88
CA PRO A 143 -8.74 38.72 -13.71
C PRO A 143 -10.00 37.91 -13.38
N GLU A 144 -10.25 37.69 -12.10
CA GLU A 144 -11.32 36.85 -11.54
C GLU A 144 -11.24 35.35 -11.93
N SER A 145 -10.20 34.91 -12.66
CA SER A 145 -10.01 33.49 -13.02
C SER A 145 -9.45 32.66 -11.85
N PRO A 146 -9.77 31.36 -11.77
CA PRO A 146 -9.23 30.50 -10.72
C PRO A 146 -7.72 30.29 -10.88
N ILE A 147 -7.01 30.26 -9.75
CA ILE A 147 -5.60 29.87 -9.64
C ILE A 147 -5.41 28.49 -10.29
N LEU A 148 -4.35 28.33 -11.08
CA LEU A 148 -4.05 27.07 -11.77
C LEU A 148 -3.44 26.08 -10.79
N ARG A 149 -3.97 24.86 -10.75
CA ARG A 149 -3.43 23.74 -9.96
C ARG A 149 -3.26 22.51 -10.84
N VAL A 150 -2.02 22.04 -10.96
CA VAL A 150 -1.65 20.83 -11.69
C VAL A 150 -1.24 19.77 -10.68
N VAL A 151 -2.05 18.71 -10.56
CA VAL A 151 -1.71 17.53 -9.75
C VAL A 151 -1.19 16.42 -10.65
N GLN A 152 -0.04 15.86 -10.33
CA GLN A 152 0.54 14.71 -11.01
C GLN A 152 0.87 13.62 -10.00
N VAL A 153 0.69 12.35 -10.41
CA VAL A 153 1.02 11.19 -9.57
C VAL A 153 1.95 10.23 -10.29
N ILE A 154 2.77 9.52 -9.51
CA ILE A 154 3.67 8.47 -9.98
C ILE A 154 3.86 7.41 -8.88
N GLN A 155 3.97 6.15 -9.26
CA GLN A 155 4.25 5.06 -8.32
C GLN A 155 5.77 4.86 -8.13
N PRO A 156 6.20 4.43 -6.93
CA PRO A 156 7.61 4.13 -6.68
C PRO A 156 8.11 3.00 -7.57
N GLU A 157 9.41 2.98 -7.86
CA GLU A 157 10.00 1.89 -8.65
C GLU A 157 9.78 0.53 -7.96
N GLY A 158 9.22 -0.42 -8.71
CA GLY A 158 8.87 -1.75 -8.22
C GLY A 158 8.36 -2.66 -9.35
N PRO A 159 8.34 -3.99 -9.14
CA PRO A 159 8.02 -4.96 -10.19
C PRO A 159 6.57 -4.91 -10.67
N ASN A 160 5.67 -4.34 -9.88
CA ASN A 160 4.24 -4.26 -10.16
C ASN A 160 3.77 -2.82 -10.49
N ARG A 161 4.71 -1.89 -10.72
CA ARG A 161 4.40 -0.48 -11.00
C ARG A 161 3.55 -0.33 -12.27
N VAL A 162 2.40 0.33 -12.14
CA VAL A 162 1.50 0.67 -13.25
C VAL A 162 1.70 2.12 -13.70
N ILE A 163 1.67 3.07 -12.77
CA ILE A 163 1.91 4.50 -13.05
C ILE A 163 3.41 4.75 -13.07
N ASN A 164 4.04 4.54 -14.22
CA ASN A 164 5.50 4.48 -14.38
C ASN A 164 6.18 5.80 -14.77
N GLN A 165 5.39 6.85 -14.98
CA GLN A 165 5.78 8.23 -15.30
C GLN A 165 4.77 9.17 -14.63
N PHE A 166 5.15 10.43 -14.42
CA PHE A 166 4.23 11.44 -13.90
C PHE A 166 2.97 11.53 -14.79
N THR A 167 1.82 11.31 -14.17
CA THR A 167 0.52 11.23 -14.84
C THR A 167 -0.41 12.23 -14.18
N THR A 168 -0.95 13.17 -14.95
CA THR A 168 -1.91 14.16 -14.45
C THR A 168 -3.12 13.48 -13.84
N ALA A 169 -3.47 13.88 -12.62
CA ALA A 169 -4.66 13.43 -11.92
C ALA A 169 -5.66 14.58 -11.80
N GLN A 170 -6.94 14.28 -12.04
CA GLN A 170 -8.01 15.21 -11.73
C GLN A 170 -8.25 15.20 -10.21
N VAL A 171 -8.34 16.35 -9.57
CA VAL A 171 -8.97 16.45 -8.23
C VAL A 171 -10.48 16.32 -8.42
N VAL A 172 -11.07 15.27 -7.85
CA VAL A 172 -12.51 14.97 -7.98
C VAL A 172 -13.31 15.73 -6.92
N ASP A 173 -12.87 15.66 -5.67
CA ASP A 173 -13.42 16.38 -4.51
C ASP A 173 -12.32 16.49 -3.44
N ALA A 174 -12.41 17.50 -2.58
CA ALA A 174 -11.51 17.72 -1.46
C ALA A 174 -12.23 18.45 -0.32
N GLN A 175 -12.05 17.98 0.90
CA GLN A 175 -12.52 18.64 2.11
C GLN A 175 -11.45 19.61 2.63
N ASN A 176 -11.85 20.71 3.25
CA ASN A 176 -10.91 21.49 4.06
C ASN A 176 -10.48 20.69 5.29
N PHE A 177 -9.44 21.16 5.95
CA PHE A 177 -8.93 20.60 7.19
C PHE A 177 -10.04 20.42 8.25
N ASP A 178 -10.75 21.52 8.55
CA ASP A 178 -11.86 21.57 9.50
C ASP A 178 -13.13 20.78 9.08
N ASP A 179 -13.17 20.27 7.84
CA ASP A 179 -14.29 19.50 7.28
C ASP A 179 -14.00 17.98 7.18
N GLY A 180 -12.74 17.55 7.40
CA GLY A 180 -12.35 16.13 7.37
C GLY A 180 -11.00 15.83 6.73
N ASP A 181 -10.39 16.80 6.04
CA ASP A 181 -9.08 16.68 5.35
C ASP A 181 -8.93 15.47 4.40
N ASN A 182 -10.02 14.98 3.82
CA ASN A 182 -9.96 13.93 2.80
C ASN A 182 -10.05 14.53 1.39
N ALA A 183 -9.23 14.04 0.47
CA ALA A 183 -9.32 14.34 -0.96
C ALA A 183 -9.29 13.07 -1.80
N VAL A 184 -9.92 13.14 -2.97
CA VAL A 184 -9.91 12.07 -3.97
C VAL A 184 -9.45 12.59 -5.31
N LEU A 185 -8.45 11.89 -5.87
CA LEU A 185 -7.87 12.12 -7.18
C LEU A 185 -8.31 11.02 -8.15
N LYS A 186 -8.33 11.33 -9.44
CA LYS A 186 -8.61 10.37 -10.51
C LYS A 186 -7.56 10.45 -11.61
N VAL A 187 -6.80 9.37 -11.81
CA VAL A 187 -6.03 9.14 -13.04
C VAL A 187 -6.85 8.34 -14.05
N SER A 188 -6.66 8.61 -15.33
CA SER A 188 -7.39 7.96 -16.43
C SER A 188 -6.44 7.47 -17.52
N GLY A 189 -6.84 6.46 -18.28
CA GLY A 189 -6.01 5.86 -19.32
C GLY A 189 -4.92 4.90 -18.82
N VAL A 190 -4.91 4.55 -17.54
CA VAL A 190 -3.99 3.58 -16.93
C VAL A 190 -4.62 2.17 -16.86
N PRO A 191 -3.81 1.09 -16.89
CA PRO A 191 -4.27 -0.25 -16.52
C PRO A 191 -4.84 -0.31 -15.08
N PRO A 192 -5.62 -1.35 -14.73
CA PRO A 192 -6.19 -1.48 -13.39
C PRO A 192 -5.13 -1.42 -12.28
N LEU A 193 -5.34 -0.54 -11.31
CA LEU A 193 -4.47 -0.37 -10.15
C LEU A 193 -4.81 -1.38 -9.04
N ARG A 194 -3.92 -1.52 -8.06
CA ARG A 194 -4.16 -2.31 -6.84
C ARG A 194 -4.66 -1.37 -5.74
N PRO A 195 -5.93 -1.47 -5.30
CA PRO A 195 -6.45 -0.63 -4.23
C PRO A 195 -6.10 -1.19 -2.85
N LEU A 196 -6.00 -0.31 -1.85
CA LEU A 196 -6.04 -0.69 -0.45
C LEU A 196 -7.49 -0.81 0.03
N VAL A 197 -7.70 -1.74 0.96
CA VAL A 197 -8.95 -1.88 1.71
C VAL A 197 -8.93 -0.88 2.87
N ILE A 198 -10.04 -0.19 3.12
CA ILE A 198 -10.18 0.79 4.20
C ILE A 198 -10.99 0.17 5.32
N ALA A 199 -10.51 0.28 6.56
CA ALA A 199 -11.16 -0.30 7.73
C ALA A 199 -12.58 0.27 7.93
N ASP A 200 -13.52 -0.59 8.36
CA ASP A 200 -14.91 -0.19 8.60
C ASP A 200 -15.10 0.63 9.90
N LYS A 201 -14.03 0.75 10.71
CA LYS A 201 -14.02 1.48 11.99
C LYS A 201 -12.65 2.10 12.26
N ASP A 202 -12.65 3.14 13.07
CA ASP A 202 -11.43 3.70 13.64
C ASP A 202 -10.72 2.69 14.58
N PRO A 203 -9.38 2.74 14.70
CA PRO A 203 -8.63 1.81 15.54
C PRO A 203 -8.89 2.03 17.04
N GLU A 204 -8.70 0.96 17.82
CA GLU A 204 -8.70 1.05 19.28
C GLU A 204 -7.34 1.58 19.78
N PRO A 205 -7.29 2.24 20.96
CA PRO A 205 -6.02 2.56 21.62
C PRO A 205 -5.10 1.34 21.74
N GLY A 206 -3.84 1.50 21.34
CA GLY A 206 -2.83 0.45 21.31
C GLY A 206 -2.81 -0.41 20.04
N THR A 207 -3.71 -0.20 19.06
CA THR A 207 -3.63 -0.89 17.76
C THR A 207 -2.28 -0.60 17.09
N PRO A 208 -1.47 -1.63 16.76
CA PRO A 208 -0.20 -1.45 16.08
C PRO A 208 -0.41 -1.10 14.61
N LEU A 209 0.27 -0.05 14.16
CA LEU A 209 0.08 0.55 12.85
C LEU A 209 1.41 0.94 12.18
N THR A 210 1.33 1.24 10.88
CA THR A 210 2.44 1.80 10.10
C THR A 210 1.90 2.96 9.28
N ALA A 211 2.43 4.16 9.51
CA ALA A 211 2.23 5.32 8.66
C ALA A 211 3.19 5.26 7.45
N ILE A 212 2.66 5.49 6.25
CA ILE A 212 3.39 5.29 5.01
C ILE A 212 3.38 6.58 4.18
N GLY A 213 4.54 7.00 3.69
CA GLY A 213 4.61 8.14 2.79
C GLY A 213 6.02 8.53 2.36
N PHE A 214 6.10 9.26 1.26
CA PHE A 214 7.35 9.82 0.76
C PHE A 214 7.79 10.95 1.69
N PRO A 215 9.04 10.96 2.18
CA PRO A 215 9.56 12.13 2.87
C PRO A 215 9.62 13.31 1.89
N GLY A 216 9.05 14.44 2.31
CA GLY A 216 9.09 15.73 1.63
C GLY A 216 10.51 16.27 1.72
N ASP A 217 11.15 16.29 0.55
CA ASP A 217 12.54 16.66 0.28
C ASP A 217 13.61 16.13 1.25
N ILE A 218 14.34 15.10 0.82
CA ILE A 218 15.48 14.55 1.57
C ILE A 218 16.77 15.38 1.40
N GLY A 219 16.67 16.54 0.74
CA GLY A 219 17.77 17.47 0.48
C GLY A 219 18.93 16.83 -0.29
N ASP A 220 20.13 17.39 -0.10
CA ASP A 220 21.39 16.90 -0.69
C ASP A 220 21.78 15.46 -0.28
N THR A 221 21.05 14.84 0.67
CA THR A 221 21.36 13.49 1.14
C THR A 221 20.82 12.38 0.24
N SER A 222 19.97 12.73 -0.75
CA SER A 222 19.39 11.78 -1.70
C SER A 222 19.66 12.15 -3.15
N ASP A 223 19.61 11.15 -4.04
CA ASP A 223 19.72 11.37 -5.48
C ASP A 223 18.42 11.96 -6.05
N GLN A 224 18.35 13.28 -6.13
CA GLN A 224 17.20 14.02 -6.66
C GLN A 224 16.90 13.74 -8.14
N SER A 225 17.75 13.00 -8.87
CA SER A 225 17.46 12.56 -10.24
C SER A 225 16.47 11.38 -10.34
N ARG A 226 16.07 10.80 -9.20
CA ARG A 226 15.11 9.69 -9.13
C ARG A 226 14.04 9.90 -8.07
N LEU A 227 12.86 9.33 -8.31
CA LEU A 227 11.82 9.22 -7.30
C LEU A 227 12.31 8.33 -6.15
N GLN A 228 12.27 8.87 -4.94
CA GLN A 228 12.67 8.18 -3.72
C GLN A 228 11.65 7.09 -3.34
N GLN A 229 12.05 6.12 -2.54
CA GLN A 229 11.13 5.08 -2.05
C GLN A 229 10.30 5.64 -0.88
N PRO A 230 9.02 5.25 -0.73
CA PRO A 230 8.23 5.68 0.42
C PRO A 230 8.83 5.15 1.71
N SER A 231 8.73 5.96 2.77
CA SER A 231 9.12 5.59 4.12
C SER A 231 7.96 4.92 4.85
N PHE A 232 8.32 4.02 5.78
CA PHE A 232 7.40 3.27 6.62
C PHE A 232 7.75 3.57 8.07
N LYS A 233 6.75 3.98 8.86
CA LYS A 233 6.93 4.50 10.21
C LYS A 233 5.98 3.76 11.15
N SER A 234 6.52 2.81 11.90
CA SER A 234 5.76 1.98 12.84
C SER A 234 5.36 2.78 14.09
N GLY A 235 4.17 2.49 14.62
CA GLY A 235 3.65 3.09 15.84
C GLY A 235 2.38 2.41 16.34
N THR A 236 1.61 3.13 17.15
CA THR A 236 0.34 2.70 17.74
C THR A 236 -0.68 3.83 17.74
N ALA A 237 -1.96 3.49 17.59
CA ALA A 237 -3.05 4.41 17.89
C ALA A 237 -3.08 4.75 19.39
N SER A 238 -3.37 6.00 19.74
CA SER A 238 -3.37 6.51 21.11
C SER A 238 -4.78 6.86 21.58
N SER A 239 -5.43 7.82 20.92
CA SER A 239 -6.75 8.33 21.32
C SER A 239 -7.56 8.80 20.11
N GLN A 240 -8.88 8.79 20.22
CA GLN A 240 -9.75 9.49 19.26
C GLN A 240 -9.99 10.91 19.76
N GLN A 241 -9.80 11.90 18.88
CA GLN A 241 -10.05 13.30 19.15
C GLN A 241 -11.17 13.82 18.24
N VAL A 242 -11.91 14.81 18.72
CA VAL A 242 -12.97 15.48 17.97
C VAL A 242 -12.68 16.96 17.91
N SER A 243 -12.61 17.53 16.71
CA SER A 243 -12.36 18.95 16.48
C SER A 243 -13.52 19.82 17.00
N LYS A 244 -13.31 21.14 17.05
CA LYS A 244 -14.39 22.10 17.36
C LYS A 244 -15.53 22.10 16.34
N THR A 245 -15.27 21.64 15.11
CA THR A 245 -16.24 21.48 14.02
C THR A 245 -16.92 20.10 14.01
N GLY A 246 -16.48 19.17 14.87
CA GLY A 246 -17.06 17.82 14.98
C GLY A 246 -16.38 16.75 14.13
N VAL A 247 -15.25 17.07 13.48
CA VAL A 247 -14.43 16.11 12.72
C VAL A 247 -13.71 15.16 13.67
N VAL A 248 -13.77 13.86 13.40
CA VAL A 248 -13.07 12.81 14.16
C VAL A 248 -11.71 12.54 13.52
N GLY A 249 -10.66 12.55 14.35
CA GLY A 249 -9.31 12.10 13.99
C GLY A 249 -8.75 11.14 15.03
N THR A 250 -7.84 10.26 14.61
CA THR A 250 -7.10 9.38 15.52
C THR A 250 -5.69 9.91 15.75
N GLU A 251 -5.34 10.10 17.01
CA GLU A 251 -3.98 10.40 17.47
C GLU A 251 -3.12 9.13 17.37
N ILE A 252 -1.94 9.26 16.77
CA ILE A 252 -0.93 8.21 16.60
C ILE A 252 0.45 8.71 17.03
N ASN A 253 1.32 7.79 17.44
CA ASN A 253 2.71 8.10 17.79
C ASN A 253 3.74 7.62 16.74
N ALA A 254 3.29 7.17 15.57
CA ALA A 254 4.20 6.97 14.44
C ALA A 254 4.70 8.33 13.96
N ASP A 255 6.01 8.43 13.70
CA ASP A 255 6.61 9.66 13.19
C ASP A 255 6.05 9.99 11.81
N LEU A 256 5.42 11.16 11.67
CA LEU A 256 5.16 11.79 10.37
C LEU A 256 6.25 12.84 10.11
N GLY A 257 6.45 13.17 8.84
CA GLY A 257 7.22 14.33 8.41
C GLY A 257 6.55 14.98 7.21
N SER A 258 7.16 16.05 6.69
CA SER A 258 6.76 16.65 5.41
C SER A 258 6.64 15.58 4.31
N GLY A 259 5.78 15.79 3.32
CA GLY A 259 5.51 14.86 2.20
C GLY A 259 4.75 13.58 2.54
N MET A 260 4.76 13.14 3.81
CA MET A 260 4.00 11.96 4.23
C MET A 260 2.48 12.22 4.31
N SER A 261 2.08 13.50 4.36
CA SER A 261 0.69 13.94 4.24
C SER A 261 -0.02 13.30 3.05
N GLY A 262 -1.27 12.90 3.25
CA GLY A 262 -2.07 12.19 2.26
C GLY A 262 -1.76 10.70 2.10
N GLY A 263 -0.67 10.21 2.68
CA GLY A 263 -0.35 8.79 2.71
C GLY A 263 -1.26 7.98 3.63
N PRO A 264 -1.36 6.66 3.47
CA PRO A 264 -2.16 5.83 4.36
C PRO A 264 -1.39 5.54 5.66
N THR A 265 -2.13 5.48 6.77
CA THR A 265 -1.74 4.67 7.94
C THR A 265 -2.53 3.37 7.91
N VAL A 266 -1.87 2.23 8.11
CA VAL A 266 -2.47 0.88 8.02
C VAL A 266 -2.31 0.08 9.32
N ASP A 267 -3.24 -0.83 9.58
CA ASP A 267 -3.15 -1.82 10.67
C ASP A 267 -2.10 -2.90 10.33
N ASN A 268 -1.19 -3.20 11.26
CA ASN A 268 -0.06 -4.10 11.00
C ASN A 268 -0.46 -5.57 10.87
N ASN A 269 -1.66 -5.95 11.30
CA ASN A 269 -2.19 -7.31 11.23
C ASN A 269 -2.98 -7.51 9.93
N THR A 270 -3.90 -6.59 9.61
CA THR A 270 -4.79 -6.71 8.44
C THR A 270 -4.15 -6.15 7.17
N GLY A 271 -3.46 -5.01 7.27
CA GLY A 271 -3.02 -4.18 6.15
C GLY A 271 -4.13 -3.24 5.63
N GLU A 272 -5.23 -3.10 6.37
CA GLU A 272 -6.32 -2.17 6.04
C GLU A 272 -5.96 -0.74 6.47
N VAL A 273 -6.41 0.25 5.71
CA VAL A 273 -6.18 1.67 6.00
C VAL A 273 -7.04 2.11 7.18
N LEU A 274 -6.38 2.61 8.22
CA LEU A 274 -6.96 3.18 9.44
C LEU A 274 -7.24 4.67 9.33
N GLY A 275 -6.67 5.36 8.33
CA GLY A 275 -6.84 6.78 8.10
C GLY A 275 -5.80 7.36 7.13
N ILE A 276 -6.00 8.61 6.73
CA ILE A 276 -5.01 9.39 5.95
C ILE A 276 -4.10 10.15 6.91
N ASN A 277 -2.78 10.09 6.70
CA ASN A 277 -1.79 10.95 7.35
C ASN A 277 -2.15 12.42 7.10
N SER A 278 -2.56 13.16 8.14
CA SER A 278 -3.19 14.47 7.98
C SER A 278 -2.32 15.58 8.59
N TYR A 279 -2.08 15.58 9.90
CA TYR A 279 -1.32 16.67 10.54
C TYR A 279 -0.48 16.23 11.73
N MET A 280 0.51 17.08 12.03
CA MET A 280 1.34 17.02 13.23
C MET A 280 0.90 18.14 14.17
N VAL A 281 0.82 17.89 15.49
CA VAL A 281 0.61 18.95 16.47
C VAL A 281 1.93 19.29 17.14
N THR A 282 2.55 20.40 16.74
CA THR A 282 3.69 20.96 17.46
C THR A 282 3.24 21.47 18.83
N GLY A 283 3.89 21.00 19.91
CA GLY A 283 3.54 21.40 21.26
C GLY A 283 3.73 22.91 21.46
N SER A 284 2.82 23.56 22.20
CA SER A 284 2.73 25.04 22.33
C SER A 284 3.96 25.77 22.88
N ASN A 285 5.01 25.04 23.27
CA ASN A 285 6.28 25.55 23.79
C ASN A 285 7.50 25.16 22.92
N GLY A 286 7.29 24.65 21.69
CA GLY A 286 8.37 24.13 20.84
C GLY A 286 9.02 22.84 21.36
N SER A 287 8.34 22.14 22.28
CA SER A 287 8.76 20.82 22.77
C SER A 287 8.16 19.73 21.88
N ASP A 288 9.01 18.88 21.30
CA ASP A 288 8.57 17.69 20.57
C ASP A 288 7.67 16.84 21.46
N GLN A 289 6.43 16.67 21.01
CA GLN A 289 5.48 15.68 21.50
C GLN A 289 5.01 14.95 20.24
N ASN A 290 5.36 13.68 20.08
CA ASN A 290 5.04 12.91 18.87
C ASN A 290 3.57 12.47 18.91
N PHE A 291 2.66 13.45 18.85
CA PHE A 291 1.23 13.28 18.67
C PHE A 291 0.86 13.76 17.27
N ASN A 292 0.77 12.79 16.37
CA ASN A 292 0.38 12.99 14.98
C ASN A 292 -1.06 12.51 14.77
N PHE A 293 -1.71 12.94 13.70
CA PHE A 293 -3.13 12.67 13.47
C PHE A 293 -3.41 12.09 12.10
N ILE A 294 -4.31 11.11 12.10
CA ILE A 294 -4.91 10.53 10.89
C ILE A 294 -6.41 10.79 10.83
N THR A 295 -6.95 10.92 9.62
CA THR A 295 -8.39 11.06 9.40
C THR A 295 -9.15 9.80 9.84
N SER A 296 -10.43 9.93 10.19
CA SER A 296 -11.28 8.79 10.55
C SER A 296 -11.55 7.88 9.33
N ALA A 297 -11.35 6.57 9.48
CA ALA A 297 -11.58 5.61 8.40
C ALA A 297 -13.06 5.54 7.96
N PRO A 298 -14.07 5.46 8.87
CA PRO A 298 -15.48 5.62 8.51
C PRO A 298 -15.81 6.92 7.75
N ALA A 299 -15.20 8.04 8.14
CA ALA A 299 -15.41 9.33 7.47
C ALA A 299 -14.82 9.31 6.05
N LEU A 300 -13.59 8.80 5.90
CA LEU A 300 -12.93 8.59 4.61
C LEU A 300 -13.77 7.69 3.69
N ARG A 301 -14.24 6.55 4.18
CA ARG A 301 -15.11 5.64 3.40
C ARG A 301 -16.35 6.36 2.88
N THR A 302 -17.04 7.08 3.75
CA THR A 302 -18.25 7.86 3.41
C THR A 302 -17.95 8.93 2.35
N PHE A 303 -16.82 9.64 2.48
CA PHE A 303 -16.37 10.65 1.53
C PHE A 303 -16.04 10.07 0.14
N LEU A 304 -15.37 8.92 0.09
CA LEU A 304 -15.01 8.23 -1.15
C LEU A 304 -16.24 7.64 -1.86
N GLU A 305 -17.12 6.95 -1.13
CA GLU A 305 -18.37 6.38 -1.67
C GLU A 305 -19.29 7.48 -2.24
N LYS A 306 -19.43 8.62 -1.55
CA LYS A 306 -20.14 9.82 -2.03
C LYS A 306 -19.57 10.32 -3.38
N ASN A 307 -18.26 10.20 -3.58
CA ASN A 307 -17.55 10.63 -4.78
C ASN A 307 -17.41 9.52 -5.86
N GLY A 308 -18.19 8.44 -5.74
CA GLY A 308 -18.31 7.40 -6.78
C GLY A 308 -17.18 6.38 -6.81
N VAL A 309 -16.36 6.32 -5.75
CA VAL A 309 -15.30 5.33 -5.59
C VAL A 309 -15.90 3.97 -5.21
N THR A 310 -15.50 2.90 -5.90
CA THR A 310 -15.84 1.53 -5.52
C THR A 310 -14.76 0.99 -4.59
N LEU A 311 -15.02 1.07 -3.28
CA LEU A 311 -14.07 0.61 -2.26
C LEU A 311 -13.72 -0.87 -2.39
N ALA A 312 -12.45 -1.21 -2.16
CA ALA A 312 -11.98 -2.59 -2.16
C ALA A 312 -12.55 -3.39 -0.97
N GLU A 313 -12.99 -4.63 -1.24
CA GLU A 313 -13.37 -5.59 -0.20
C GLU A 313 -12.13 -6.31 0.38
N PRO A 314 -12.12 -6.66 1.68
CA PRO A 314 -11.14 -7.59 2.24
C PRO A 314 -11.10 -8.91 1.45
N ALA A 315 -9.90 -9.45 1.23
CA ALA A 315 -9.72 -10.74 0.58
C ALA A 315 -10.46 -11.84 1.37
N LYS A 316 -11.51 -12.40 0.79
CA LYS A 316 -12.30 -13.49 1.42
C LYS A 316 -11.36 -14.64 1.74
N PRO A 317 -11.29 -15.11 3.01
CA PRO A 317 -10.34 -16.14 3.40
C PRO A 317 -10.54 -17.39 2.54
N GLU A 318 -9.48 -17.84 1.89
CA GLU A 318 -9.54 -19.08 1.11
C GLU A 318 -10.07 -20.20 2.01
N LYS A 319 -11.01 -20.99 1.48
CA LYS A 319 -11.58 -22.12 2.22
C LYS A 319 -10.50 -23.16 2.48
N SER A 320 -9.85 -23.04 3.65
CA SER A 320 -8.89 -23.99 4.18
C SER A 320 -9.45 -25.40 4.02
N PHE A 321 -8.81 -26.19 3.15
CA PHE A 321 -9.26 -27.55 2.86
C PHE A 321 -9.26 -28.32 4.19
N PRO A 322 -10.41 -28.84 4.66
CA PRO A 322 -10.50 -29.28 6.05
C PRO A 322 -9.45 -30.35 6.35
N ARG A 323 -8.58 -30.12 7.35
CA ARG A 323 -7.50 -31.05 7.74
C ARG A 323 -7.98 -32.49 7.92
N MET A 324 -9.25 -32.68 8.29
CA MET A 324 -9.92 -33.97 8.36
C MET A 324 -9.84 -34.77 7.04
N TRP A 325 -9.97 -34.12 5.87
CA TRP A 325 -9.85 -34.79 4.55
C TRP A 325 -8.41 -35.16 4.21
N VAL A 326 -7.43 -34.35 4.61
CA VAL A 326 -6.01 -34.68 4.47
C VAL A 326 -5.64 -35.89 5.33
N ILE A 327 -6.13 -35.94 6.58
CA ILE A 327 -5.95 -37.06 7.51
C ILE A 327 -6.69 -38.31 7.02
N ALA A 328 -7.91 -38.17 6.50
CA ALA A 328 -8.68 -39.27 5.92
C ALA A 328 -8.01 -39.84 4.66
N GLY A 329 -7.48 -38.99 3.79
CA GLY A 329 -6.71 -39.40 2.60
C GLY A 329 -5.42 -40.14 2.98
N ALA A 330 -4.65 -39.60 3.93
CA ALA A 330 -3.41 -40.21 4.41
C ALA A 330 -3.66 -41.57 5.10
N THR A 331 -4.71 -41.69 5.92
CA THR A 331 -5.07 -42.95 6.57
C THR A 331 -5.60 -43.99 5.58
N ALA A 332 -6.43 -43.60 4.60
CA ALA A 332 -6.85 -44.49 3.52
C ALA A 332 -5.65 -45.02 2.69
N ALA A 333 -4.72 -44.14 2.32
CA ALA A 333 -3.49 -44.54 1.61
C ALA A 333 -2.63 -45.51 2.43
N ALA A 334 -2.46 -45.26 3.73
CA ALA A 334 -1.73 -46.15 4.63
C ALA A 334 -2.38 -47.54 4.76
N VAL A 335 -3.72 -47.62 4.82
CA VAL A 335 -4.45 -48.90 4.84
C VAL A 335 -4.27 -49.67 3.53
N VAL A 336 -4.36 -49.01 2.38
CA VAL A 336 -4.14 -49.64 1.07
C VAL A 336 -2.70 -50.16 0.93
N LEU A 337 -1.70 -49.36 1.30
CA LEU A 337 -0.29 -49.77 1.30
C LEU A 337 -0.04 -50.97 2.22
N SER A 338 -0.63 -50.95 3.42
CA SER A 338 -0.53 -52.05 4.39
C SER A 338 -1.18 -53.33 3.86
N GLY A 339 -2.34 -53.24 3.21
CA GLY A 339 -3.02 -54.36 2.57
C GLY A 339 -2.21 -54.97 1.42
N LEU A 340 -1.60 -54.14 0.57
CA LEU A 340 -0.72 -54.57 -0.52
C LEU A 340 0.55 -55.28 0.01
N LEU A 341 1.17 -54.74 1.06
CA LEU A 341 2.30 -55.37 1.75
C LEU A 341 1.92 -56.73 2.35
N ALA A 342 0.78 -56.81 3.04
CA ALA A 342 0.27 -58.08 3.58
C ALA A 342 0.00 -59.11 2.48
N ALA A 343 -0.63 -58.70 1.37
CA ALA A 343 -0.88 -59.57 0.22
C ALA A 343 0.42 -60.10 -0.42
N LEU A 344 1.44 -59.25 -0.57
CA LEU A 344 2.76 -59.64 -1.07
C LEU A 344 3.48 -60.63 -0.14
N LEU A 345 3.41 -60.42 1.18
CA LEU A 345 3.99 -61.31 2.19
C LEU A 345 3.27 -62.67 2.25
N ILE A 346 1.94 -62.70 2.13
CA ILE A 346 1.14 -63.93 2.04
C ILE A 346 1.47 -64.68 0.75
N ARG A 347 1.60 -63.99 -0.38
CA ARG A 347 1.95 -64.58 -1.68
C ARG A 347 3.36 -65.18 -1.69
N ARG A 348 4.30 -64.60 -0.93
CA ARG A 348 5.65 -65.16 -0.67
C ARG A 348 5.69 -66.35 0.28
N ARG A 349 4.64 -66.61 1.07
CA ARG A 349 4.59 -67.70 2.06
C ARG A 349 3.90 -68.98 1.58
N ARG A 350 3.41 -69.05 0.34
CA ARG A 350 2.93 -70.31 -0.25
C ARG A 350 4.13 -71.18 -0.65
N PRO A 351 4.30 -72.39 -0.09
CA PRO A 351 5.26 -73.35 -0.61
C PRO A 351 4.85 -73.78 -2.01
N GLY A 352 5.84 -74.06 -2.87
CA GLY A 352 5.57 -74.70 -4.16
C GLY A 352 5.06 -76.12 -3.96
N SER A 353 4.10 -76.55 -4.79
CA SER A 353 3.77 -77.96 -4.98
C SER A 353 4.40 -78.38 -6.30
N GLU A 354 5.40 -79.26 -6.24
CA GLU A 354 5.85 -80.03 -7.40
C GLU A 354 4.81 -81.09 -7.78
N GLY A 355 4.87 -81.55 -9.03
CA GLY A 355 3.94 -82.54 -9.60
C GLY A 355 4.21 -82.73 -11.10
N ASP A 356 5.16 -83.62 -11.42
CA ASP A 356 5.50 -84.03 -12.79
C ASP A 356 4.36 -84.81 -13.50
N GLY A 357 4.35 -84.84 -14.84
CA GLY A 357 3.71 -85.95 -15.56
C GLY A 357 3.23 -85.79 -17.01
N VAL A 358 4.15 -85.91 -17.99
CA VAL A 358 3.98 -86.61 -19.29
C VAL A 358 2.82 -86.22 -20.27
N GLY A 359 3.16 -85.36 -21.25
CA GLY A 359 3.29 -85.71 -22.68
C GLY A 359 2.11 -86.22 -23.56
N LYS A 360 1.92 -85.58 -24.73
CA LYS A 360 1.60 -86.25 -26.02
C LYS A 360 1.97 -85.40 -27.26
N GLN A 361 1.97 -86.03 -28.43
CA GLN A 361 2.76 -85.65 -29.63
C GLN A 361 2.10 -84.63 -30.59
N ALA A 362 2.98 -84.09 -31.44
CA ALA A 362 2.84 -83.23 -32.60
C ALA A 362 1.70 -83.51 -33.61
N GLU A 363 1.34 -82.48 -34.38
CA GLU A 363 1.27 -82.59 -35.84
C GLU A 363 1.69 -81.27 -36.55
N VAL A 364 1.79 -81.30 -37.88
CA VAL A 364 2.62 -80.43 -38.73
C VAL A 364 1.78 -79.56 -39.67
N SER A 365 2.14 -78.28 -39.88
CA SER A 365 2.20 -77.65 -41.23
C SER A 365 2.65 -76.17 -41.21
N SER A 366 3.28 -75.77 -42.33
CA SER A 366 3.79 -74.44 -42.73
C SER A 366 3.38 -74.23 -44.21
N PRO A 367 3.73 -73.12 -44.90
CA PRO A 367 3.66 -71.68 -44.57
C PRO A 367 3.06 -70.81 -45.73
N ALA A 368 2.84 -69.50 -45.49
CA ALA A 368 2.90 -68.41 -46.49
C ALA A 368 2.99 -67.08 -45.72
N ILE A 369 4.03 -66.22 -45.80
CA ILE A 369 4.53 -65.41 -46.93
C ILE A 369 3.50 -64.38 -47.44
N GLY A 370 3.78 -63.11 -47.16
CA GLY A 370 3.03 -61.94 -47.63
C GLY A 370 3.56 -60.65 -46.99
N GLN A 371 4.51 -59.99 -47.65
CA GLN A 371 5.17 -58.75 -47.18
C GLN A 371 4.67 -57.51 -47.98
N PRO A 372 5.24 -56.30 -47.86
CA PRO A 372 4.58 -55.14 -47.23
C PRO A 372 4.10 -54.05 -48.21
N GLY A 373 3.45 -53.00 -47.70
CA GLY A 373 3.11 -51.79 -48.47
C GLY A 373 3.00 -50.53 -47.57
N PRO A 374 3.42 -49.32 -48.02
CA PRO A 374 3.68 -48.19 -47.12
C PRO A 374 2.76 -46.96 -47.36
N ASN A 375 2.83 -45.97 -46.45
CA ASN A 375 3.14 -44.55 -46.75
C ASN A 375 2.97 -43.67 -45.50
N GLY A 376 3.76 -42.59 -45.40
CA GLY A 376 3.86 -41.75 -44.20
C GLY A 376 3.13 -40.40 -44.29
N PRO A 377 3.81 -39.25 -44.07
CA PRO A 377 3.36 -38.29 -43.05
C PRO A 377 3.05 -36.88 -43.58
N SER A 378 2.48 -36.01 -42.74
CA SER A 378 2.82 -34.57 -42.74
C SER A 378 2.50 -33.88 -41.42
N ALA A 379 3.32 -32.90 -41.07
CA ALA A 379 3.01 -31.84 -40.09
C ALA A 379 2.42 -30.60 -40.81
N GLY A 380 2.00 -29.57 -40.05
CA GLY A 380 1.63 -28.26 -40.61
C GLY A 380 0.96 -27.30 -39.61
N ASP A 381 1.75 -26.36 -39.10
CA ASP A 381 1.36 -25.02 -38.61
C ASP A 381 2.14 -23.99 -39.46
N PRO A 382 1.85 -22.67 -39.42
CA PRO A 382 0.58 -21.94 -39.31
C PRO A 382 0.42 -21.17 -40.67
N PRO A 383 0.28 -19.83 -40.80
CA PRO A 383 -0.43 -18.80 -40.02
C PRO A 383 -1.42 -17.93 -40.84
N ALA A 384 -2.21 -17.15 -40.11
CA ALA A 384 -2.70 -15.81 -40.49
C ALA A 384 -2.93 -15.00 -39.21
#